data_AF-A0A964YF58-F1
#
_entry.id   AF-A0A964YF58-F1
#
_cell.length_a   1.000
_cell.length_b   1.000
_cell.length_c   1.000
_cell.angle_alpha   90.00
_cell.angle_beta   90.00
_cell.angle_gamma   90.00
#
_symmetry.space_group_name_H-M   'P 1'
#
loop_
_entity.id
_entity.type
_entity.pdbx_description
1 polymer ?
#
loop_
_entity_poly.entity_id
_entity_poly.type
_entity_poly.pdbx_seq_one_letter_code
_entity_poly.pdbx_strand_id
1 'polypeptide(L)'
;MCLQTTFAPLSLVRFPINRFWCTFLLLSSITLTGCGPQITTARQKNSPTPLLPVISSPVAKGAQVSLNVVGNSLLTPLYIEWFKAFKTAYPNIQIRYQLTNQETTIREFATQSADFATMDVPLESKEIQEIGDRGFLMIPVGVSGIALVYNVPGIESGLKLPREVYSGMLMGQITKWNHPAIVNANPSLSLPNLPIRIIYQSSIHGATPILTRHLSAMNKTWKALYGEGRQVVWPTGVGVDGNDGAVNLVQSTPGSLTYLDYQFAEKNKLAIASLQNGSGQFVSPTAAGITAALTSISIPDTLLPFLTDPSGSDAYPIVGYTWFLFPQHHQPKTEPKVETLKSLLIWSLTEGQIVGQTEGYAPIPTDALTKIQPIVKGL
;
A
#
# COMPACT_ATOMS: atom_id res chain seq x y z
N MET A 1 61.44 6.23 -8.24
CA MET A 1 60.76 7.52 -7.97
C MET A 1 59.57 7.22 -7.07
N CYS A 2 59.71 7.52 -5.77
CA CYS A 2 58.69 7.29 -4.76
C CYS A 2 58.20 8.66 -4.31
N LEU A 3 56.92 8.97 -4.51
CA LEU A 3 56.32 10.26 -4.13
C LEU A 3 55.45 10.03 -2.89
N GLN A 4 55.92 10.59 -1.78
CA GLN A 4 55.18 10.75 -0.53
C GLN A 4 54.21 11.91 -0.66
N THR A 5 52.95 11.72 -0.23
CA THR A 5 52.00 12.80 0.03
C THR A 5 51.62 12.80 1.50
N THR A 6 52.07 13.84 2.20
CA THR A 6 51.76 14.15 3.60
C THR A 6 50.45 14.94 3.72
N PHE A 7 49.57 14.54 4.62
CA PHE A 7 48.40 15.30 5.06
C PHE A 7 48.72 16.15 6.29
N ALA A 8 48.26 17.41 6.30
CA ALA A 8 48.31 18.33 7.44
C ALA A 8 46.95 18.36 8.19
N PRO A 9 46.92 18.55 9.53
CA PRO A 9 45.68 18.54 10.31
C PRO A 9 45.00 19.92 10.38
N LEU A 10 43.65 19.93 10.35
CA LEU A 10 42.81 21.10 10.57
C LEU A 10 42.68 21.44 12.06
N SER A 11 42.78 22.73 12.35
CA SER A 11 42.69 23.36 13.67
C SER A 11 41.25 23.45 14.20
N LEU A 12 41.09 23.14 15.49
CA LEU A 12 39.85 23.29 16.28
C LEU A 12 39.58 24.77 16.60
N VAL A 13 38.38 25.25 16.27
CA VAL A 13 37.86 26.57 16.69
C VAL A 13 37.11 26.42 18.03
N ARG A 14 37.55 27.17 19.05
CA ARG A 14 36.91 27.28 20.38
C ARG A 14 35.81 28.35 20.35
N PHE A 15 34.65 28.04 20.93
CA PHE A 15 33.62 29.04 21.28
C PHE A 15 33.75 29.46 22.77
N PRO A 16 33.48 30.73 23.12
CA PRO A 16 33.62 31.22 24.49
C PRO A 16 32.40 30.89 25.36
N ILE A 17 32.71 30.55 26.61
CA ILE A 17 31.80 30.34 27.74
C ILE A 17 31.40 31.72 28.29
N ASN A 18 30.10 31.99 28.45
CA ASN A 18 29.64 33.15 29.21
C ASN A 18 28.71 32.72 30.36
N ARG A 19 29.13 33.08 31.58
CA ARG A 19 28.45 32.90 32.87
C ARG A 19 27.41 34.00 33.03
N PHE A 20 26.19 33.66 33.46
CA PHE A 20 25.29 34.64 34.09
C PHE A 20 24.66 34.07 35.37
N TRP A 21 24.58 34.97 36.35
CA TRP A 21 24.34 34.76 37.77
C TRP A 21 22.85 34.61 38.13
N CYS A 22 22.62 33.95 39.27
CA CYS A 22 21.35 33.90 40.00
C CYS A 22 20.88 35.27 40.48
N THR A 23 19.58 35.52 40.43
CA THR A 23 18.85 36.31 41.44
C THR A 23 17.41 35.83 41.53
N PHE A 24 17.04 35.41 42.75
CA PHE A 24 15.69 35.09 43.21
C PHE A 24 14.96 36.41 43.54
N LEU A 25 13.73 36.59 43.07
CA LEU A 25 12.84 37.66 43.53
C LEU A 25 11.41 37.11 43.69
N LEU A 26 10.96 37.08 44.95
CA LEU A 26 9.58 36.92 45.40
C LEU A 26 8.81 38.21 45.14
N LEU A 27 7.58 38.13 44.60
CA LEU A 27 6.51 39.09 44.92
C LEU A 27 5.12 38.57 44.51
N SER A 28 4.31 38.35 45.55
CA SER A 28 2.88 38.61 45.75
C SER A 28 1.88 38.56 44.57
N SER A 29 0.85 37.76 44.81
CA SER A 29 -0.48 37.68 44.21
C SER A 29 -1.28 38.99 44.16
N ILE A 30 -1.91 39.25 43.01
CA ILE A 30 -3.12 40.07 42.87
C ILE A 30 -4.07 39.33 41.91
N THR A 31 -5.25 38.98 42.41
CA THR A 31 -6.36 38.43 41.66
C THR A 31 -7.16 39.55 41.00
N LEU A 32 -7.32 39.51 39.68
CA LEU A 32 -8.28 40.33 38.94
C LEU A 32 -9.24 39.40 38.19
N THR A 33 -10.49 39.40 38.62
CA THR A 33 -11.65 38.78 37.97
C THR A 33 -12.05 39.60 36.75
N GLY A 34 -11.89 39.04 35.56
CA GLY A 34 -12.43 39.58 34.31
C GLY A 34 -13.30 38.54 33.61
N CYS A 35 -14.62 38.78 33.59
CA CYS A 35 -15.55 38.05 32.73
C CYS A 35 -15.42 38.57 31.30
N GLY A 36 -15.04 37.68 30.37
CA GLY A 36 -15.13 37.90 28.93
C GLY A 36 -15.59 36.60 28.25
N PRO A 37 -16.49 36.67 27.25
CA PRO A 37 -17.07 35.47 26.64
C PRO A 37 -16.01 34.72 25.81
N GLN A 38 -15.69 33.50 26.24
CA GLN A 38 -14.85 32.57 25.47
C GLN A 38 -15.65 31.99 24.30
N ILE A 39 -15.19 32.28 23.09
CA ILE A 39 -15.54 31.53 21.89
C ILE A 39 -14.85 30.17 22.00
N THR A 40 -15.62 29.12 22.26
CA THR A 40 -15.14 27.73 22.21
C THR A 40 -14.85 27.33 20.78
N THR A 41 -13.60 27.45 20.33
CA THR A 41 -13.07 26.62 19.24
C THR A 41 -12.86 25.21 19.77
N ALA A 42 -13.75 24.30 19.38
CA ALA A 42 -13.63 22.88 19.65
C ALA A 42 -12.39 22.33 18.93
N ARG A 43 -11.31 22.09 19.68
CA ARG A 43 -10.18 21.29 19.26
C ARG A 43 -10.65 19.84 19.21
N GLN A 44 -10.89 19.29 18.02
CA GLN A 44 -11.11 17.85 17.85
C GLN A 44 -9.88 17.11 18.40
N LYS A 45 -10.07 16.44 19.53
CA LYS A 45 -9.15 15.41 20.01
C LYS A 45 -9.32 14.22 19.05
N ASN A 46 -8.30 13.93 18.26
CA ASN A 46 -8.18 12.65 17.58
C ASN A 46 -8.07 11.57 18.67
N SER A 47 -9.18 10.89 18.93
CA SER A 47 -9.19 9.68 19.75
C SER A 47 -8.42 8.58 19.02
N PRO A 48 -7.51 7.85 19.68
CA PRO A 48 -6.86 6.70 19.08
C PRO A 48 -7.91 5.64 18.75
N THR A 49 -7.89 5.14 17.52
CA THR A 49 -8.69 4.01 17.03
C THR A 49 -8.48 2.82 17.98
N PRO A 50 -9.54 2.14 18.46
CA PRO A 50 -9.37 1.01 19.35
C PRO A 50 -8.70 -0.14 18.58
N LEU A 51 -7.45 -0.42 18.93
CA LEU A 51 -6.77 -1.66 18.57
C LEU A 51 -7.50 -2.83 19.25
N LEU A 52 -7.56 -3.98 18.56
CA LEU A 52 -8.07 -5.21 19.15
C LEU A 52 -7.33 -5.50 20.48
N PRO A 53 -7.98 -6.15 21.46
CA PRO A 53 -7.27 -6.66 22.62
C PRO A 53 -6.14 -7.57 22.12
N VAL A 54 -4.91 -7.31 22.60
CA VAL A 54 -3.73 -8.13 22.34
C VAL A 54 -4.09 -9.56 22.74
N ILE A 55 -4.41 -10.40 21.75
CA ILE A 55 -4.50 -11.84 21.98
C ILE A 55 -3.05 -12.25 22.16
N SER A 56 -2.64 -12.55 23.39
CA SER A 56 -1.30 -13.05 23.67
C SER A 56 -1.07 -14.30 22.83
N SER A 57 -0.34 -14.18 21.71
CA SER A 57 0.04 -15.30 20.87
C SER A 57 0.94 -16.22 21.69
N PRO A 58 0.55 -17.48 21.95
CA PRO A 58 1.47 -18.46 22.51
C PRO A 58 2.42 -18.85 21.38
N VAL A 59 3.42 -18.02 21.08
CA VAL A 59 4.52 -18.49 20.24
C VAL A 59 5.30 -19.49 21.08
N ALA A 60 5.44 -20.71 20.56
CA ALA A 60 6.23 -21.76 21.15
C ALA A 60 7.63 -21.23 21.48
N LYS A 61 7.92 -21.03 22.78
CA LYS A 61 9.29 -20.91 23.27
C LYS A 61 9.93 -22.28 23.10
N GLY A 62 10.67 -22.48 22.01
CA GLY A 62 11.17 -23.80 21.65
C GLY A 62 11.89 -23.85 20.31
N ALA A 63 11.86 -25.04 19.68
CA ALA A 63 12.59 -25.39 18.48
C ALA A 63 12.40 -24.40 17.32
N GLN A 64 13.38 -24.38 16.41
CA GLN A 64 13.33 -23.56 15.22
C GLN A 64 12.17 -24.01 14.31
N VAL A 65 11.32 -23.07 13.92
CA VAL A 65 10.20 -23.30 12.98
C VAL A 65 10.49 -22.51 11.71
N SER A 66 10.36 -23.17 10.55
CA SER A 66 10.48 -22.51 9.25
C SER A 66 9.14 -22.49 8.54
N LEU A 67 8.76 -21.31 8.05
CA LEU A 67 7.59 -21.08 7.21
C LEU A 67 8.04 -20.76 5.78
N ASN A 68 7.49 -21.47 4.82
CA ASN A 68 7.60 -21.18 3.40
C ASN A 68 6.35 -20.44 2.94
N VAL A 69 6.54 -19.25 2.37
CA VAL A 69 5.47 -18.36 1.93
C VAL A 69 5.73 -18.00 0.49
N VAL A 70 4.70 -18.12 -0.34
CA VAL A 70 4.74 -17.69 -1.74
C VAL A 70 3.70 -16.63 -2.00
N GLY A 71 3.80 -15.89 -3.08
CA GLY A 71 2.69 -15.04 -3.50
C GLY A 71 3.08 -13.85 -4.34
N ASN A 72 2.17 -12.90 -4.40
CA ASN A 72 2.12 -11.88 -5.42
C ASN A 72 2.80 -10.56 -5.01
N SER A 73 2.97 -9.66 -5.98
CA SER A 73 3.90 -8.53 -5.92
C SER A 73 3.40 -7.27 -5.22
N LEU A 74 2.09 -7.09 -5.01
CA LEU A 74 1.54 -5.76 -4.68
C LEU A 74 2.06 -5.21 -3.36
N LEU A 75 1.94 -6.00 -2.29
CA LEU A 75 2.37 -5.61 -0.94
C LEU A 75 3.63 -6.36 -0.47
N THR A 76 4.45 -6.87 -1.40
CA THR A 76 5.75 -7.49 -1.07
C THR A 76 6.60 -6.63 -0.11
N PRO A 77 6.75 -5.29 -0.29
CA PRO A 77 7.52 -4.49 0.66
C PRO A 77 6.95 -4.48 2.09
N LEU A 78 5.62 -4.47 2.23
CA LEU A 78 4.96 -4.57 3.53
C LEU A 78 5.23 -5.92 4.19
N TYR A 79 5.07 -7.01 3.44
CA TYR A 79 5.30 -8.36 3.94
C TYR A 79 6.74 -8.57 4.40
N ILE A 80 7.72 -8.01 3.68
CA ILE A 80 9.13 -8.07 4.08
C ILE A 80 9.35 -7.38 5.45
N GLU A 81 8.83 -6.17 5.64
CA GLU A 81 8.97 -5.48 6.94
C GLU A 81 8.20 -6.18 8.05
N TRP A 82 7.02 -6.73 7.77
CA TRP A 82 6.27 -7.56 8.71
C TRP A 82 7.05 -8.80 9.15
N PHE A 83 7.57 -9.58 8.21
CA PHE A 83 8.30 -10.82 8.53
C PHE A 83 9.60 -10.53 9.28
N LYS A 84 10.26 -9.41 8.97
CA LYS A 84 11.43 -8.92 9.72
C LYS A 84 11.06 -8.55 11.15
N ALA A 85 10.01 -7.74 11.35
CA ALA A 85 9.55 -7.34 12.68
C ALA A 85 9.05 -8.55 13.50
N PHE A 86 8.33 -9.47 12.88
CA PHE A 86 7.87 -10.71 13.49
C PHE A 86 9.05 -11.59 13.92
N LYS A 87 10.07 -11.75 13.08
CA LYS A 87 11.30 -12.48 13.43
C LYS A 87 12.06 -11.82 14.60
N THR A 88 12.06 -10.49 14.70
CA THR A 88 12.64 -9.79 15.85
C THR A 88 11.89 -10.10 17.14
N ALA A 89 10.55 -10.16 17.09
CA ALA A 89 9.73 -10.54 18.24
C ALA A 89 9.87 -12.04 18.58
N TYR A 90 10.10 -12.89 17.58
CA TYR A 90 10.14 -14.35 17.70
C TYR A 90 11.38 -14.95 16.99
N PRO A 91 12.57 -14.89 17.62
CA PRO A 91 13.84 -15.24 16.96
C PRO A 91 13.98 -16.70 16.52
N ASN A 92 13.15 -17.61 17.05
CA ASN A 92 13.12 -19.02 16.67
C ASN A 92 12.34 -19.28 15.36
N ILE A 93 11.67 -18.27 14.81
CA ILE A 93 10.89 -18.40 13.58
C ILE A 93 11.70 -17.89 12.39
N GLN A 94 11.79 -18.71 11.33
CA GLN A 94 12.29 -18.31 10.03
C GLN A 94 11.13 -18.23 9.03
N ILE A 95 11.05 -17.15 8.29
CA ILE A 95 10.08 -16.99 7.20
C ILE A 95 10.85 -16.84 5.90
N ARG A 96 10.59 -17.72 4.95
CA ARG A 96 11.09 -17.67 3.58
C ARG A 96 9.95 -17.22 2.69
N TYR A 97 10.04 -15.99 2.19
CA TYR A 97 9.06 -15.45 1.26
C TYR A 97 9.63 -15.43 -0.15
N GLN A 98 8.89 -16.01 -1.09
CA GLN A 98 9.24 -16.03 -2.50
C GLN A 98 8.14 -15.36 -3.32
N LEU A 99 8.53 -14.38 -4.12
CA LEU A 99 7.65 -13.79 -5.12
C LEU A 99 7.43 -14.78 -6.26
N THR A 100 6.18 -15.07 -6.58
CA THR A 100 5.77 -16.00 -7.63
C THR A 100 4.60 -15.42 -8.42
N ASN A 101 4.37 -15.96 -9.63
CA ASN A 101 3.11 -15.70 -10.32
C ASN A 101 1.97 -16.49 -9.63
N GLN A 102 0.72 -16.12 -9.93
CA GLN A 102 -0.42 -16.73 -9.27
C GLN A 102 -0.55 -18.25 -9.51
N GLU A 103 -0.27 -18.73 -10.72
CA GLU A 103 -0.38 -20.17 -11.01
C GLU A 103 0.59 -20.99 -10.13
N THR A 104 1.82 -20.51 -9.99
CA THR A 104 2.81 -21.10 -9.08
C THR A 104 2.38 -20.97 -7.62
N THR A 105 1.85 -19.80 -7.21
CA THR A 105 1.33 -19.56 -5.86
C THR A 105 0.24 -20.58 -5.51
N ILE A 106 -0.74 -20.79 -6.39
CA ILE A 106 -1.84 -21.73 -6.19
C ILE A 106 -1.34 -23.16 -6.20
N ARG A 107 -0.45 -23.52 -7.11
CA ARG A 107 0.13 -24.87 -7.15
C ARG A 107 0.89 -25.21 -5.88
N GLU A 108 1.79 -24.33 -5.44
CA GLU A 108 2.59 -24.57 -4.23
C GLU A 108 1.74 -24.57 -2.96
N PHE A 109 0.65 -23.79 -2.94
CA PHE A 109 -0.37 -23.89 -1.92
C PHE A 109 -1.19 -25.19 -2.06
N ALA A 110 -1.53 -25.69 -3.24
CA ALA A 110 -2.24 -26.96 -3.37
C ALA A 110 -1.37 -28.14 -2.90
N THR A 111 -0.08 -28.15 -3.27
CA THR A 111 0.84 -29.25 -2.98
C THR A 111 1.48 -29.22 -1.58
N GLN A 112 1.14 -28.24 -0.75
CA GLN A 112 1.74 -28.04 0.58
C GLN A 112 3.25 -27.74 0.57
N SER A 113 3.77 -27.27 -0.57
CA SER A 113 5.14 -26.73 -0.66
C SER A 113 5.23 -25.38 0.05
N ALA A 114 4.16 -24.59 -0.04
CA ALA A 114 3.96 -23.38 0.73
C ALA A 114 3.03 -23.63 1.93
N ASP A 115 3.40 -23.05 3.07
CA ASP A 115 2.64 -23.13 4.31
C ASP A 115 1.41 -22.22 4.25
N PHE A 116 1.55 -21.03 3.66
CA PHE A 116 0.46 -20.14 3.24
C PHE A 116 0.92 -19.28 2.05
N ALA A 117 -0.01 -18.54 1.45
CA ALA A 117 0.30 -17.66 0.33
C ALA A 117 -0.24 -16.23 0.50
N THR A 118 0.33 -15.28 -0.23
CA THR A 118 -0.17 -13.90 -0.36
C THR A 118 -0.81 -13.71 -1.73
N MET A 119 -1.99 -13.08 -1.78
CA MET A 119 -2.85 -13.01 -2.95
C MET A 119 -3.33 -11.57 -3.17
N ASP A 120 -3.20 -11.05 -4.39
CA ASP A 120 -3.68 -9.70 -4.74
C ASP A 120 -4.99 -9.72 -5.55
N VAL A 121 -5.43 -10.93 -5.91
CA VAL A 121 -6.69 -11.16 -6.59
C VAL A 121 -7.34 -12.42 -6.03
N PRO A 122 -8.68 -12.51 -6.14
CA PRO A 122 -9.40 -13.72 -5.76
C PRO A 122 -9.05 -14.91 -6.63
N LEU A 123 -9.38 -16.08 -6.10
CA LEU A 123 -9.29 -17.35 -6.79
C LEU A 123 -10.37 -17.46 -7.87
N GLU A 124 -9.98 -17.99 -9.03
CA GLU A 124 -10.87 -18.46 -10.08
C GLU A 124 -11.34 -19.89 -9.80
N SER A 125 -12.45 -20.32 -10.41
CA SER A 125 -13.00 -21.67 -10.21
C SER A 125 -11.99 -22.79 -10.46
N LYS A 126 -11.10 -22.64 -11.45
CA LYS A 126 -10.04 -23.62 -11.74
C LYS A 126 -8.99 -23.69 -10.61
N GLU A 127 -8.70 -22.56 -9.98
CA GLU A 127 -7.72 -22.45 -8.89
C GLU A 127 -8.30 -23.06 -7.61
N ILE A 128 -9.59 -22.82 -7.35
CA ILE A 128 -10.33 -23.47 -6.28
C ILE A 128 -10.32 -25.01 -6.46
N GLN A 129 -10.54 -25.49 -7.68
CA GLN A 129 -10.46 -26.92 -7.99
C GLN A 129 -9.06 -27.49 -7.79
N GLU A 130 -8.01 -26.75 -8.17
CA GLU A 130 -6.62 -27.15 -7.97
C GLU A 130 -6.25 -27.28 -6.48
N ILE A 131 -6.74 -26.38 -5.63
CA ILE A 131 -6.54 -26.46 -4.17
C ILE A 131 -7.21 -27.71 -3.59
N GLY A 132 -8.39 -28.07 -4.11
CA GLY A 132 -9.12 -29.28 -3.74
C GLY A 132 -9.37 -29.39 -2.23
N ASP A 133 -9.20 -30.61 -1.72
CA ASP A 133 -9.55 -30.97 -0.34
C ASP A 133 -8.62 -30.37 0.73
N ARG A 134 -7.57 -29.62 0.35
CA ARG A 134 -6.77 -28.86 1.34
C ARG A 134 -7.62 -27.82 2.07
N GLY A 135 -8.64 -27.29 1.39
CA GLY A 135 -9.48 -26.20 1.88
C GLY A 135 -8.67 -24.91 2.10
N PHE A 136 -9.35 -23.78 2.10
CA PHE A 136 -8.66 -22.50 2.24
C PHE A 136 -9.55 -21.42 2.87
N LEU A 137 -8.88 -20.41 3.41
CA LEU A 137 -9.46 -19.17 3.85
C LEU A 137 -8.70 -18.03 3.17
N MET A 138 -9.43 -17.09 2.55
CA MET A 138 -8.86 -15.85 2.08
C MET A 138 -9.14 -14.76 3.10
N ILE A 139 -8.09 -14.29 3.76
CA ILE A 139 -8.19 -13.33 4.87
C ILE A 139 -7.57 -12.01 4.42
N PRO A 140 -8.33 -10.91 4.32
CA PRO A 140 -7.79 -9.63 3.90
C PRO A 140 -6.87 -9.12 5.02
N VAL A 141 -5.63 -8.80 4.65
CA VAL A 141 -4.60 -8.38 5.60
C VAL A 141 -4.05 -6.98 5.30
N GLY A 142 -4.21 -6.51 4.07
CA GLY A 142 -3.69 -5.20 3.67
C GLY A 142 -4.54 -4.57 2.58
N VAL A 143 -4.31 -3.26 2.40
CA VAL A 143 -4.93 -2.43 1.37
C VAL A 143 -3.85 -1.58 0.69
N SER A 144 -4.03 -1.35 -0.60
CA SER A 144 -3.13 -0.51 -1.41
C SER A 144 -3.94 0.43 -2.28
N GLY A 145 -3.42 1.64 -2.46
CA GLY A 145 -3.82 2.54 -3.54
C GLY A 145 -2.90 2.38 -4.73
N ILE A 146 -3.45 2.24 -5.93
CA ILE A 146 -2.66 2.19 -7.16
C ILE A 146 -2.44 3.61 -7.66
N ALA A 147 -1.21 4.09 -7.53
CA ALA A 147 -0.80 5.41 -7.94
C ALA A 147 -0.57 5.48 -9.46
N LEU A 148 -1.01 6.57 -10.08
CA LEU A 148 -0.58 6.95 -11.43
C LEU A 148 0.67 7.81 -11.33
N VAL A 149 1.79 7.22 -11.74
CA VAL A 149 3.13 7.79 -11.62
C VAL A 149 3.54 8.37 -12.96
N TYR A 150 4.08 9.58 -12.96
CA TYR A 150 4.45 10.28 -14.18
C TYR A 150 5.87 10.81 -14.15
N ASN A 151 6.40 11.10 -15.34
CA ASN A 151 7.64 11.86 -15.51
C ASN A 151 7.38 13.00 -16.50
N VAL A 152 7.14 14.20 -15.98
CA VAL A 152 6.98 15.40 -16.80
C VAL A 152 8.01 16.42 -16.34
N PRO A 153 9.03 16.74 -17.15
CA PRO A 153 10.08 17.67 -16.75
C PRO A 153 9.52 18.99 -16.23
N GLY A 154 9.96 19.40 -15.04
CA GLY A 154 9.49 20.62 -14.36
C GLY A 154 8.21 20.47 -13.55
N ILE A 155 7.59 19.28 -13.51
CA ILE A 155 6.41 18.99 -12.70
C ILE A 155 6.69 17.77 -11.82
N GLU A 156 7.02 18.01 -10.55
CA GLU A 156 7.31 16.94 -9.59
C GLU A 156 6.11 16.60 -8.69
N SER A 157 5.13 17.51 -8.58
CA SER A 157 3.94 17.33 -7.76
C SER A 157 2.78 18.20 -8.23
N GLY A 158 1.59 17.97 -7.65
CA GLY A 158 0.42 18.83 -7.86
C GLY A 158 -0.37 18.56 -9.15
N LEU A 159 0.09 17.64 -10.00
CA LEU A 159 -0.64 17.23 -11.19
C LEU A 159 -1.97 16.56 -10.83
N LYS A 160 -3.05 17.07 -11.41
CA LYS A 160 -4.43 16.58 -11.27
C LYS A 160 -4.90 15.98 -12.58
N LEU A 161 -5.37 14.74 -12.55
CA LEU A 161 -5.89 14.05 -13.73
C LEU A 161 -7.39 13.78 -13.59
N PRO A 162 -8.24 14.41 -14.42
CA PRO A 162 -9.65 14.08 -14.52
C PRO A 162 -9.88 12.62 -14.95
N ARG A 163 -11.06 12.07 -14.65
CA ARG A 163 -11.41 10.66 -14.95
C ARG A 163 -11.32 10.29 -16.42
N GLU A 164 -11.96 11.11 -17.24
CA GLU A 164 -11.91 10.99 -18.69
C GLU A 164 -10.48 11.20 -19.23
N VAL A 165 -9.66 11.97 -18.51
CA VAL A 165 -8.28 12.22 -18.92
C VAL A 165 -7.41 11.00 -18.70
N TYR A 166 -7.31 10.47 -17.47
CA TYR A 166 -6.38 9.36 -17.26
C TYR A 166 -6.80 8.08 -17.97
N SER A 167 -8.12 7.82 -18.12
CA SER A 167 -8.58 6.72 -18.97
C SER A 167 -8.29 6.97 -20.45
N GLY A 168 -8.51 8.20 -20.95
CA GLY A 168 -8.16 8.59 -22.31
C GLY A 168 -6.66 8.47 -22.61
N MET A 169 -5.79 8.75 -21.64
CA MET A 169 -4.34 8.56 -21.76
C MET A 169 -3.99 7.08 -21.91
N LEU A 170 -4.54 6.21 -21.04
CA LEU A 170 -4.31 4.76 -21.08
C LEU A 170 -4.90 4.11 -22.35
N MET A 171 -5.94 4.70 -22.94
CA MET A 171 -6.51 4.30 -24.23
C MET A 171 -5.76 4.86 -25.46
N GLY A 172 -4.76 5.73 -25.26
CA GLY A 172 -4.07 6.40 -26.36
C GLY A 172 -4.89 7.47 -27.08
N GLN A 173 -6.03 7.89 -26.52
CA GLN A 173 -6.89 8.95 -27.06
C GLN A 173 -6.37 10.35 -26.69
N ILE A 174 -5.72 10.47 -25.53
CA ILE A 174 -5.02 11.67 -25.09
C ILE A 174 -3.53 11.39 -25.14
N THR A 175 -2.83 12.01 -26.09
CA THR A 175 -1.47 11.63 -26.47
C THR A 175 -0.40 12.66 -26.09
N LYS A 176 -0.78 13.81 -25.52
CA LYS A 176 0.15 14.88 -25.13
C LYS A 176 -0.18 15.50 -23.79
N TRP A 177 0.85 15.89 -23.04
CA TRP A 177 0.72 16.48 -21.70
C TRP A 177 0.08 17.87 -21.67
N ASN A 178 0.20 18.65 -22.74
CA ASN A 178 -0.48 19.94 -22.89
C ASN A 178 -1.90 19.83 -23.48
N HIS A 179 -2.51 18.64 -23.47
CA HIS A 179 -3.90 18.47 -23.93
C HIS A 179 -4.83 19.42 -23.16
N PRO A 180 -5.80 20.10 -23.82
CA PRO A 180 -6.63 21.14 -23.18
C PRO A 180 -7.31 20.71 -21.89
N ALA A 181 -7.79 19.46 -21.81
CA ALA A 181 -8.41 18.93 -20.60
C ALA A 181 -7.43 18.79 -19.42
N ILE A 182 -6.15 18.51 -19.68
CA ILE A 182 -5.10 18.46 -18.65
C ILE A 182 -4.78 19.89 -18.21
N VAL A 183 -4.60 20.82 -19.16
CA VAL A 183 -4.33 22.24 -18.88
C VAL A 183 -5.44 22.88 -18.05
N ASN A 184 -6.70 22.65 -18.40
CA ASN A 184 -7.85 23.21 -17.69
C ASN A 184 -7.93 22.71 -16.23
N ALA A 185 -7.53 21.46 -15.96
CA ALA A 185 -7.49 20.92 -14.61
C ALA A 185 -6.28 21.41 -13.79
N ASN A 186 -5.27 22.01 -14.45
CA ASN A 186 -3.98 22.37 -13.87
C ASN A 186 -3.54 23.80 -14.27
N PRO A 187 -4.33 24.85 -13.99
CA PRO A 187 -4.04 26.21 -14.47
C PRO A 187 -2.74 26.81 -13.89
N SER A 188 -2.24 26.27 -12.79
CA SER A 188 -0.98 26.69 -12.15
C SER A 188 0.26 25.96 -12.69
N LEU A 189 0.11 24.94 -13.55
CA LEU A 189 1.22 24.16 -14.08
C LEU A 189 1.51 24.52 -15.54
N SER A 190 2.79 24.70 -15.86
CA SER A 190 3.24 24.88 -17.25
C SER A 190 3.44 23.52 -17.92
N LEU A 191 2.37 23.00 -18.53
CA LEU A 191 2.39 21.68 -19.16
C LEU A 191 3.08 21.71 -20.54
N PRO A 192 4.10 20.86 -20.78
CA PRO A 192 4.85 20.86 -22.04
C PRO A 192 4.08 20.18 -23.18
N ASN A 193 4.39 20.56 -24.41
CA ASN A 193 3.99 19.84 -25.63
C ASN A 193 4.84 18.55 -25.77
N LEU A 194 4.65 17.63 -24.83
CA LEU A 194 5.40 16.39 -24.68
C LEU A 194 4.46 15.21 -24.94
N PRO A 195 4.84 14.22 -25.77
CA PRO A 195 4.05 13.01 -25.93
C PRO A 195 3.91 12.23 -24.62
N ILE A 196 2.73 11.66 -24.41
CA ILE A 196 2.47 10.73 -23.31
C ILE A 196 2.96 9.34 -23.71
N ARG A 197 3.78 8.72 -22.87
CA ARG A 197 4.33 7.37 -23.10
C ARG A 197 3.84 6.43 -22.02
N ILE A 198 2.85 5.60 -22.34
CA ILE A 198 2.32 4.62 -21.38
C ILE A 198 3.35 3.52 -21.13
N ILE A 199 3.57 3.19 -19.87
CA ILE A 199 4.36 2.03 -19.43
C ILE A 199 3.42 1.13 -18.62
N TYR A 200 3.26 -0.12 -19.06
CA TYR A 200 2.39 -1.10 -18.40
C TYR A 200 3.19 -2.31 -17.92
N GLN A 201 2.63 -3.06 -16.97
CA GLN A 201 3.24 -4.30 -16.49
C GLN A 201 3.07 -5.42 -17.54
N SER A 202 4.17 -5.95 -18.07
CA SER A 202 4.15 -7.02 -19.08
C SER A 202 3.92 -8.39 -18.48
N SER A 203 4.33 -8.60 -17.23
CA SER A 203 4.06 -9.80 -16.44
C SER A 203 2.82 -9.64 -15.56
N ILE A 204 2.37 -10.74 -14.98
CA ILE A 204 1.24 -10.75 -14.04
C ILE A 204 1.65 -9.97 -12.79
N HIS A 205 1.03 -8.81 -12.58
CA HIS A 205 1.31 -7.90 -11.47
C HIS A 205 0.02 -7.55 -10.72
N GLY A 206 0.06 -7.54 -9.39
CA GLY A 206 -1.15 -7.33 -8.55
C GLY A 206 -1.88 -6.00 -8.78
N ALA A 207 -1.18 -4.95 -9.22
CA ALA A 207 -1.77 -3.65 -9.53
C ALA A 207 -2.63 -3.64 -10.81
N THR A 208 -2.29 -4.46 -11.81
CA THR A 208 -2.99 -4.51 -13.11
C THR A 208 -4.48 -4.84 -12.98
N PRO A 209 -4.90 -5.91 -12.27
CA PRO A 209 -6.31 -6.24 -12.11
C PRO A 209 -7.08 -5.19 -11.29
N ILE A 210 -6.43 -4.50 -10.34
CA ILE A 210 -7.06 -3.42 -9.57
C ILE A 210 -7.32 -2.21 -10.49
N LEU A 211 -6.32 -1.79 -11.24
CA LEU A 211 -6.44 -0.69 -12.20
C LEU A 211 -7.49 -0.98 -13.27
N THR A 212 -7.41 -2.13 -13.94
CA THR A 212 -8.29 -2.44 -15.08
C THR A 212 -9.76 -2.64 -14.67
N ARG A 213 -10.00 -3.14 -13.45
CA ARG A 213 -11.34 -3.19 -12.84
C ARG A 213 -11.89 -1.80 -12.59
N HIS A 214 -11.07 -0.89 -12.07
CA HIS A 214 -11.47 0.50 -11.91
C HIS A 214 -11.82 1.14 -13.26
N LEU A 215 -10.95 1.02 -14.26
CA LEU A 215 -11.18 1.56 -15.60
C LEU A 215 -12.47 0.99 -16.22
N SER A 216 -12.72 -0.31 -16.06
CA SER A 216 -13.94 -0.98 -16.54
C SER A 216 -15.20 -0.50 -15.81
N ALA A 217 -15.12 -0.19 -14.53
CA ALA A 217 -16.26 0.31 -13.76
C ALA A 217 -16.63 1.73 -14.18
N MET A 218 -15.63 2.60 -14.42
CA MET A 218 -15.89 4.01 -14.68
C MET A 218 -16.02 4.38 -16.16
N ASN A 219 -15.45 3.59 -17.08
CA ASN A 219 -15.42 3.93 -18.50
C ASN A 219 -15.99 2.78 -19.35
N LYS A 220 -17.17 3.03 -19.95
CA LYS A 220 -17.89 2.04 -20.78
C LYS A 220 -17.09 1.61 -22.02
N THR A 221 -16.34 2.54 -22.63
CA THR A 221 -15.50 2.25 -23.79
C THR A 221 -14.35 1.34 -23.39
N TRP A 222 -13.68 1.61 -22.28
CA TRP A 222 -12.65 0.73 -21.74
C TRP A 222 -13.21 -0.68 -21.49
N LYS A 223 -14.34 -0.77 -20.78
CA LYS A 223 -14.97 -2.04 -20.47
C LYS A 223 -15.29 -2.86 -21.71
N ALA A 224 -15.82 -2.22 -22.75
CA ALA A 224 -16.22 -2.89 -23.98
C ALA A 224 -15.03 -3.37 -24.83
N LEU A 225 -13.92 -2.62 -24.84
CA LEU A 225 -12.77 -2.90 -25.70
C LEU A 225 -11.67 -3.73 -25.02
N TYR A 226 -11.41 -3.49 -23.73
CA TYR A 226 -10.23 -4.02 -23.03
C TYR A 226 -10.60 -4.83 -21.79
N GLY A 227 -11.72 -4.51 -21.14
CA GLY A 227 -12.22 -5.22 -19.97
C GLY A 227 -11.30 -5.10 -18.74
N GLU A 228 -11.41 -6.07 -17.84
CA GLU A 228 -10.61 -6.18 -16.64
C GLU A 228 -9.94 -7.55 -16.53
N GLY A 229 -8.79 -7.61 -15.87
CA GLY A 229 -8.12 -8.87 -15.65
C GLY A 229 -6.69 -8.71 -15.16
N ARG A 230 -6.08 -9.86 -14.85
CA ARG A 230 -4.66 -9.96 -14.49
C ARG A 230 -3.76 -9.55 -15.65
N GLN A 231 -4.27 -9.71 -16.87
CA GLN A 231 -3.70 -9.23 -18.12
C GLN A 231 -4.83 -8.68 -18.98
N VAL A 232 -4.52 -7.64 -19.76
CA VAL A 232 -5.40 -7.06 -20.78
C VAL A 232 -4.57 -6.74 -22.01
N VAL A 233 -5.21 -6.62 -23.17
CA VAL A 233 -4.54 -6.11 -24.37
C VAL A 233 -4.45 -4.59 -24.24
N TRP A 234 -3.25 -4.10 -23.91
CA TRP A 234 -3.02 -2.67 -23.74
C TRP A 234 -3.15 -1.92 -25.08
N PRO A 235 -3.86 -0.79 -25.13
CA PRO A 235 -4.11 -0.08 -26.39
C PRO A 235 -2.84 0.58 -26.96
N THR A 236 -1.95 1.00 -26.06
CA THR A 236 -0.70 1.68 -26.37
C THR A 236 0.29 1.49 -25.22
N GLY A 237 1.55 1.84 -25.48
CA GLY A 237 2.62 1.84 -24.49
C GLY A 237 3.62 0.70 -24.66
N VAL A 238 4.53 0.62 -23.70
CA VAL A 238 5.59 -0.39 -23.64
C VAL A 238 5.41 -1.22 -22.38
N GLY A 239 5.47 -2.54 -22.54
CA GLY A 239 5.44 -3.48 -21.42
C GLY A 239 6.79 -3.57 -20.74
N VAL A 240 6.79 -3.52 -19.41
CA VAL A 240 7.98 -3.72 -18.57
C VAL A 240 7.67 -4.73 -17.48
N ASP A 241 8.68 -5.52 -17.10
CA ASP A 241 8.53 -6.53 -16.07
C ASP A 241 8.84 -5.94 -14.68
N GLY A 242 7.91 -6.14 -13.76
CA GLY A 242 8.09 -5.85 -12.35
C GLY A 242 8.17 -4.37 -11.98
N ASN A 243 8.19 -4.15 -10.67
CA ASN A 243 8.22 -2.83 -10.05
C ASN A 243 9.52 -2.07 -10.36
N ASP A 244 10.68 -2.70 -10.22
CA ASP A 244 11.98 -2.04 -10.46
C ASP A 244 12.17 -1.66 -11.92
N GLY A 245 11.72 -2.51 -12.85
CA GLY A 245 11.72 -2.20 -14.27
C GLY A 245 10.86 -0.98 -14.59
N ALA A 246 9.65 -0.91 -14.02
CA ALA A 246 8.77 0.25 -14.16
C ALA A 246 9.35 1.53 -13.57
N VAL A 247 9.99 1.47 -12.39
CA VAL A 247 10.69 2.61 -11.76
C VAL A 247 11.80 3.14 -12.68
N ASN A 248 12.67 2.24 -13.14
CA ASN A 248 13.79 2.63 -13.98
C ASN A 248 13.29 3.27 -15.29
N LEU A 249 12.29 2.65 -15.92
CA LEU A 249 11.78 3.12 -17.20
C LEU A 249 11.01 4.45 -17.06
N VAL A 250 10.21 4.64 -16.01
CA VAL A 250 9.49 5.91 -15.79
C VAL A 250 10.47 7.04 -15.49
N GLN A 251 11.50 6.80 -14.68
CA GLN A 251 12.53 7.81 -14.37
C GLN A 251 13.36 8.21 -15.60
N SER A 252 13.70 7.25 -16.47
CA SER A 252 14.52 7.51 -17.65
C SER A 252 13.74 8.03 -18.87
N THR A 253 12.40 8.08 -18.81
CA THR A 253 11.56 8.38 -19.98
C THR A 253 10.72 9.63 -19.78
N PRO A 254 11.19 10.81 -20.23
CA PRO A 254 10.37 12.01 -20.22
C PRO A 254 9.05 11.81 -20.96
N GLY A 255 7.97 12.22 -20.31
CA GLY A 255 6.59 12.10 -20.79
C GLY A 255 5.91 10.79 -20.41
N SER A 256 6.56 9.91 -19.65
CA SER A 256 5.95 8.63 -19.30
C SER A 256 4.86 8.73 -18.25
N LEU A 257 3.92 7.77 -18.31
CA LEU A 257 2.91 7.49 -17.30
C LEU A 257 2.89 5.98 -17.03
N THR A 258 2.94 5.59 -15.77
CA THR A 258 2.83 4.19 -15.33
C THR A 258 1.92 4.08 -14.11
N TYR A 259 1.74 2.87 -13.59
CA TYR A 259 0.97 2.60 -12.39
C TYR A 259 1.75 1.67 -11.44
N LEU A 260 1.75 2.01 -10.16
CA LEU A 260 2.47 1.29 -9.11
C LEU A 260 1.67 1.28 -7.80
N ASP A 261 2.02 0.38 -6.88
CA ASP A 261 1.62 0.55 -5.47
C ASP A 261 2.09 1.93 -4.97
N TYR A 262 1.20 2.66 -4.31
CA TYR A 262 1.48 4.02 -3.83
C TYR A 262 2.72 4.09 -2.93
N GLN A 263 2.82 3.19 -1.95
CA GLN A 263 3.93 3.21 -1.00
C GLN A 263 5.25 2.87 -1.69
N PHE A 264 5.21 1.98 -2.67
CA PHE A 264 6.37 1.70 -3.51
C PHE A 264 6.80 2.91 -4.34
N ALA A 265 5.85 3.65 -4.93
CA ALA A 265 6.14 4.89 -5.67
C ALA A 265 6.71 6.00 -4.77
N GLU A 266 6.15 6.18 -3.57
CA GLU A 266 6.63 7.15 -2.57
C GLU A 266 8.05 6.84 -2.10
N LYS A 267 8.34 5.57 -1.77
CA LYS A 267 9.69 5.14 -1.36
C LYS A 267 10.74 5.40 -2.45
N ASN A 268 10.34 5.30 -3.71
CA ASN A 268 11.18 5.61 -4.87
C ASN A 268 11.15 7.10 -5.29
N LYS A 269 10.48 7.96 -4.53
CA LYS A 269 10.40 9.42 -4.75
C LYS A 269 9.89 9.79 -6.15
N LEU A 270 8.90 9.06 -6.64
CA LEU A 270 8.34 9.29 -7.96
C LEU A 270 7.24 10.36 -7.91
N ALA A 271 7.02 11.07 -9.01
CA ALA A 271 5.93 12.04 -9.10
C ALA A 271 4.58 11.31 -9.27
N ILE A 272 3.62 11.61 -8.39
CA ILE A 272 2.31 10.93 -8.32
C ILE A 272 1.19 11.93 -8.61
N ALA A 273 0.25 11.54 -9.47
CA ALA A 273 -0.91 12.37 -9.80
C ALA A 273 -2.03 12.21 -8.76
N SER A 274 -2.73 13.30 -8.46
CA SER A 274 -4.05 13.23 -7.81
C SER A 274 -5.10 12.89 -8.88
N LEU A 275 -5.98 11.93 -8.58
CA LEU A 275 -6.99 11.46 -9.52
C LEU A 275 -8.37 11.97 -9.13
N GLN A 276 -9.15 12.36 -10.14
CA GLN A 276 -10.55 12.70 -9.90
C GLN A 276 -11.35 11.44 -9.55
N ASN A 277 -12.07 11.45 -8.44
CA ASN A 277 -12.95 10.34 -8.04
C ASN A 277 -14.38 10.50 -8.57
N GLY A 278 -15.24 9.52 -8.30
CA GLY A 278 -16.64 9.52 -8.75
C GLY A 278 -17.47 10.71 -8.23
N SER A 279 -17.03 11.37 -7.16
CA SER A 279 -17.65 12.59 -6.61
C SER A 279 -17.07 13.89 -7.21
N GLY A 280 -16.19 13.79 -8.21
CA GLY A 280 -15.59 14.92 -8.91
C GLY A 280 -14.42 15.58 -8.18
N GLN A 281 -13.98 15.05 -7.04
CA GLN A 281 -12.87 15.58 -6.24
C GLN A 281 -11.53 14.98 -6.68
N PHE A 282 -10.46 15.77 -6.64
CA PHE A 282 -9.11 15.27 -6.88
C PHE A 282 -8.49 14.78 -5.59
N VAL A 283 -8.23 13.48 -5.52
CA VAL A 283 -7.73 12.81 -4.31
C VAL A 283 -6.38 12.17 -4.63
N SER A 284 -5.42 12.34 -3.72
CA SER A 284 -4.12 11.65 -3.78
C SER A 284 -4.19 10.27 -3.12
N PRO A 285 -3.39 9.29 -3.56
CA PRO A 285 -3.39 7.92 -3.03
C PRO A 285 -2.85 7.76 -1.60
N THR A 286 -2.87 8.80 -0.79
CA THR A 286 -2.41 8.78 0.61
C THR A 286 -3.19 7.78 1.45
N ALA A 287 -2.63 7.37 2.61
CA ALA A 287 -3.32 6.51 3.57
C ALA A 287 -4.73 7.03 3.93
N ALA A 288 -4.90 8.35 4.07
CA ALA A 288 -6.21 8.96 4.34
C ALA A 288 -7.20 8.76 3.19
N GLY A 289 -6.77 8.99 1.93
CA GLY A 289 -7.62 8.80 0.76
C GLY A 289 -7.96 7.33 0.50
N ILE A 290 -7.02 6.42 0.77
CA ILE A 290 -7.24 4.98 0.74
C ILE A 290 -8.25 4.58 1.81
N THR A 291 -8.06 4.98 3.07
CA THR A 291 -9.00 4.67 4.17
C THR A 291 -10.39 5.23 3.90
N ALA A 292 -10.51 6.44 3.34
CA ALA A 292 -11.80 7.00 2.93
C ALA A 292 -12.50 6.16 1.85
N ALA A 293 -11.76 5.55 0.93
CA ALA A 293 -12.34 4.65 -0.06
C ALA A 293 -12.94 3.37 0.57
N LEU A 294 -12.36 2.88 1.67
CA LEU A 294 -12.80 1.65 2.32
C LEU A 294 -14.18 1.79 2.98
N THR A 295 -14.63 3.02 3.27
CA THR A 295 -15.96 3.27 3.88
C THR A 295 -17.11 3.07 2.89
N SER A 296 -16.82 2.92 1.60
CA SER A 296 -17.83 2.75 0.55
C SER A 296 -18.41 1.34 0.47
N ILE A 297 -17.84 0.36 1.18
CA ILE A 297 -18.29 -1.04 1.14
C ILE A 297 -18.44 -1.61 2.55
N SER A 298 -19.36 -2.55 2.71
CA SER A 298 -19.36 -3.46 3.84
C SER A 298 -18.54 -4.70 3.50
N ILE A 299 -17.77 -5.21 4.46
CA ILE A 299 -16.98 -6.43 4.27
C ILE A 299 -17.92 -7.63 4.11
N PRO A 300 -17.86 -8.38 3.00
CA PRO A 300 -18.73 -9.54 2.78
C PRO A 300 -18.33 -10.71 3.68
N ASP A 301 -19.23 -11.68 3.87
CA ASP A 301 -18.95 -12.88 4.69
C ASP A 301 -17.90 -13.79 4.07
N THR A 302 -17.72 -13.71 2.75
CA THR A 302 -16.61 -14.35 2.03
C THR A 302 -15.25 -13.74 2.36
N LEU A 303 -15.22 -12.58 3.03
CA LEU A 303 -14.03 -11.76 3.27
C LEU A 303 -13.28 -11.35 1.99
N LEU A 304 -13.98 -11.33 0.84
CA LEU A 304 -13.46 -10.88 -0.44
C LEU A 304 -14.09 -9.52 -0.82
N PRO A 305 -13.70 -8.42 -0.15
CA PRO A 305 -14.14 -7.09 -0.55
C PRO A 305 -13.57 -6.70 -1.92
N PHE A 306 -14.40 -6.09 -2.76
CA PHE A 306 -13.97 -5.49 -4.02
C PHE A 306 -14.33 -4.01 -4.06
N LEU A 307 -13.33 -3.19 -4.36
CA LEU A 307 -13.48 -1.78 -4.63
C LEU A 307 -13.20 -1.59 -6.13
N THR A 308 -14.23 -1.21 -6.87
CA THR A 308 -14.11 -0.96 -8.31
C THR A 308 -13.99 0.53 -8.57
N ASP A 309 -14.89 1.31 -8.01
CA ASP A 309 -14.88 2.77 -8.06
C ASP A 309 -15.54 3.29 -6.78
N PRO A 310 -14.77 3.42 -5.69
CA PRO A 310 -15.30 3.75 -4.37
C PRO A 310 -15.97 5.12 -4.37
N SER A 311 -17.11 5.21 -3.67
CA SER A 311 -17.83 6.46 -3.46
C SER A 311 -17.24 7.26 -2.29
N GLY A 312 -17.54 8.56 -2.24
CA GLY A 312 -17.10 9.47 -1.18
C GLY A 312 -16.21 10.58 -1.72
N SER A 313 -16.36 11.79 -1.19
CA SER A 313 -15.61 12.97 -1.63
C SER A 313 -14.10 12.82 -1.45
N ASP A 314 -13.68 12.15 -0.38
CA ASP A 314 -12.27 11.99 -0.02
C ASP A 314 -11.71 10.63 -0.45
N ALA A 315 -12.49 9.80 -1.13
CA ALA A 315 -12.09 8.46 -1.55
C ALA A 315 -11.11 8.51 -2.74
N TYR A 316 -9.95 7.87 -2.59
CA TYR A 316 -9.06 7.64 -3.71
C TYR A 316 -9.67 6.57 -4.65
N PRO A 317 -9.72 6.78 -5.98
CA PRO A 317 -10.54 5.95 -6.85
C PRO A 317 -9.98 4.55 -7.16
N ILE A 318 -8.68 4.30 -6.96
CA ILE A 318 -8.04 3.04 -7.35
C ILE A 318 -7.46 2.35 -6.12
N VAL A 319 -8.28 1.55 -5.45
CA VAL A 319 -7.92 0.87 -4.19
C VAL A 319 -8.19 -0.62 -4.30
N GLY A 320 -7.29 -1.44 -3.77
CA GLY A 320 -7.47 -2.89 -3.71
C GLY A 320 -7.04 -3.47 -2.37
N TYR A 321 -7.64 -4.60 -2.03
CA TYR A 321 -7.22 -5.43 -0.91
C TYR A 321 -6.19 -6.47 -1.36
N THR A 322 -5.42 -6.97 -0.40
CA THR A 322 -4.59 -8.17 -0.55
C THR A 322 -4.93 -9.13 0.60
N TRP A 323 -4.78 -10.42 0.34
CA TRP A 323 -5.22 -11.49 1.21
C TRP A 323 -4.08 -12.44 1.54
N PHE A 324 -4.11 -13.00 2.74
CA PHE A 324 -3.47 -14.28 2.99
C PHE A 324 -4.41 -15.41 2.54
N LEU A 325 -3.89 -16.31 1.70
CA LEU A 325 -4.49 -17.60 1.41
C LEU A 325 -3.96 -18.60 2.43
N PHE A 326 -4.82 -18.94 3.39
CA PHE A 326 -4.48 -19.71 4.57
C PHE A 326 -5.12 -21.09 4.51
N PRO A 327 -4.43 -22.18 4.89
CA PRO A 327 -5.02 -23.51 4.88
C PRO A 327 -6.17 -23.62 5.88
N GLN A 328 -7.31 -24.15 5.44
CA GLN A 328 -8.48 -24.38 6.31
C GLN A 328 -8.35 -25.68 7.10
N HIS A 329 -7.72 -26.71 6.53
CA HIS A 329 -7.41 -27.93 7.27
C HIS A 329 -6.14 -27.75 8.10
N HIS A 330 -6.27 -27.96 9.41
CA HIS A 330 -5.15 -27.95 10.33
C HIS A 330 -4.71 -29.38 10.60
N GLN A 331 -3.40 -29.61 10.47
CA GLN A 331 -2.72 -30.63 11.26
C GLN A 331 -3.02 -30.41 12.76
N PRO A 332 -2.79 -31.38 13.66
CA PRO A 332 -3.15 -31.25 15.07
C PRO A 332 -2.74 -29.88 15.63
N LYS A 333 -3.62 -29.20 16.37
CA LYS A 333 -3.41 -27.81 16.87
C LYS A 333 -2.12 -27.64 17.66
N THR A 334 -1.50 -28.73 18.10
CA THR A 334 -0.24 -28.80 18.85
C THR A 334 1.01 -28.90 17.95
N GLU A 335 0.87 -28.89 16.62
CA GLU A 335 2.03 -28.85 15.73
C GLU A 335 2.63 -27.43 15.77
N PRO A 336 3.94 -27.27 16.08
CA PRO A 336 4.58 -25.96 16.22
C PRO A 336 4.40 -25.04 15.00
N LYS A 337 4.32 -25.63 13.79
CA LYS A 337 4.11 -24.89 12.55
C LYS A 337 2.72 -24.27 12.47
N VAL A 338 1.68 -25.00 12.87
CA VAL A 338 0.29 -24.50 12.90
C VAL A 338 0.14 -23.35 13.90
N GLU A 339 0.71 -23.47 15.09
CA GLU A 339 0.71 -22.39 16.09
C GLU A 339 1.45 -21.13 15.59
N THR A 340 2.57 -21.35 14.89
CA THR A 340 3.39 -20.27 14.30
C THR A 340 2.63 -19.55 13.19
N LEU A 341 1.95 -20.27 12.29
CA LEU A 341 1.12 -19.69 11.24
C LEU A 341 -0.02 -18.83 11.80
N LYS A 342 -0.74 -19.34 12.81
CA LYS A 342 -1.81 -18.58 13.47
C LYS A 342 -1.28 -17.34 14.17
N SER A 343 -0.15 -17.46 14.85
CA SER A 343 0.50 -16.35 15.53
C SER A 343 0.92 -15.26 14.56
N LEU A 344 1.49 -15.63 13.39
CA LEU A 344 1.83 -14.69 12.34
C LEU A 344 0.60 -13.98 11.77
N LEU A 345 -0.49 -14.71 11.54
CA LEU A 345 -1.75 -14.13 11.06
C LEU A 345 -2.33 -13.14 12.08
N ILE A 346 -2.43 -13.53 13.36
CA ILE A 346 -2.90 -12.65 14.44
C ILE A 346 -2.02 -11.39 14.49
N TRP A 347 -0.70 -11.58 14.58
CA TRP A 347 0.25 -10.47 14.65
C TRP A 347 0.12 -9.54 13.45
N SER A 348 -0.07 -10.07 12.22
CA SER A 348 -0.25 -9.27 11.01
C SER A 348 -1.52 -8.40 11.04
N LEU A 349 -2.57 -8.89 11.72
CA LEU A 349 -3.85 -8.18 11.91
C LEU A 349 -3.84 -7.24 13.12
N THR A 350 -2.81 -7.28 13.96
CA THR A 350 -2.64 -6.44 15.15
C THR A 350 -1.38 -5.58 15.05
N GLU A 351 -0.25 -6.01 15.62
CA GLU A 351 1.01 -5.26 15.65
C GLU A 351 1.55 -4.97 14.23
N GLY A 352 1.34 -5.89 13.29
CA GLY A 352 1.67 -5.71 11.88
C GLY A 352 0.94 -4.54 11.26
N GLN A 353 -0.33 -4.29 11.61
CA GLN A 353 -1.04 -3.10 11.12
C GLN A 353 -0.36 -1.81 11.58
N ILE A 354 0.15 -1.78 12.82
CA ILE A 354 0.90 -0.62 13.36
C ILE A 354 2.21 -0.44 12.58
N VAL A 355 2.96 -1.52 12.33
CA VAL A 355 4.17 -1.48 11.50
C VAL A 355 3.83 -0.97 10.08
N GLY A 356 2.75 -1.46 9.48
CA GLY A 356 2.30 -1.02 8.17
C GLY A 356 1.98 0.47 8.13
N GLN A 357 1.31 0.99 9.15
CA GLN A 357 1.03 2.42 9.29
C GLN A 357 2.31 3.25 9.42
N THR A 358 3.31 2.78 10.16
CA THR A 358 4.62 3.48 10.24
C THR A 358 5.35 3.49 8.90
N GLU A 359 5.13 2.46 8.08
CA GLU A 359 5.59 2.36 6.70
C GLU A 359 4.67 3.08 5.71
N GLY A 360 3.61 3.76 6.20
CA GLY A 360 2.65 4.60 5.48
C GLY A 360 1.52 3.86 4.74
N TYR A 361 1.36 2.55 4.95
CA TYR A 361 0.22 1.80 4.45
C TYR A 361 -1.06 2.15 5.23
N ALA A 362 -2.19 2.16 4.53
CA ALA A 362 -3.49 2.27 5.18
C ALA A 362 -3.80 0.99 5.97
N PRO A 363 -4.34 1.10 7.19
CA PRO A 363 -4.77 -0.08 7.94
C PRO A 363 -6.02 -0.69 7.30
N ILE A 364 -6.21 -1.99 7.49
CA ILE A 364 -7.50 -2.61 7.17
C ILE A 364 -8.62 -2.05 8.08
N PRO A 365 -9.88 -2.00 7.61
CA PRO A 365 -10.98 -1.43 8.40
C PRO A 365 -11.29 -2.26 9.65
N THR A 366 -11.74 -1.59 10.71
CA THR A 366 -12.16 -2.24 11.97
C THR A 366 -13.30 -3.26 11.74
N ASP A 367 -14.18 -3.00 10.78
CA ASP A 367 -15.24 -3.94 10.41
C ASP A 367 -14.68 -5.26 9.84
N ALA A 368 -13.59 -5.17 9.05
CA ALA A 368 -12.90 -6.36 8.54
C ALA A 368 -12.28 -7.14 9.70
N LEU A 369 -11.56 -6.46 10.60
CA LEU A 369 -10.96 -7.05 11.79
C LEU A 369 -12.00 -7.76 12.66
N THR A 370 -13.17 -7.15 12.85
CA THR A 370 -14.26 -7.71 13.66
C THR A 370 -14.79 -9.01 13.04
N LYS A 371 -14.94 -9.07 11.72
CA LYS A 371 -15.36 -10.30 11.02
C LYS A 371 -14.28 -11.39 10.99
N ILE A 372 -13.01 -11.00 10.90
CA ILE A 372 -11.88 -11.94 10.85
C ILE A 372 -11.61 -12.57 12.22
N GLN A 373 -11.79 -11.83 13.31
CA GLN A 373 -11.46 -12.28 14.66
C GLN A 373 -12.05 -13.66 15.05
N PRO A 374 -13.35 -13.95 14.86
CA PRO A 374 -13.90 -15.28 15.19
C PRO A 374 -13.33 -16.39 14.29
N ILE A 375 -13.03 -16.10 13.03
CA ILE A 375 -12.43 -17.06 12.10
C ILE A 375 -11.04 -17.44 12.60
N VAL A 376 -10.21 -16.44 12.96
CA VAL A 376 -8.86 -16.66 13.47
C VAL A 376 -8.84 -17.41 14.81
N LYS A 377 -9.84 -17.19 15.69
CA LYS A 377 -10.01 -17.98 16.92
C LYS A 377 -10.40 -19.43 16.64
N GLY A 378 -11.12 -19.68 15.54
CA GLY A 378 -11.57 -21.00 15.13
C GLY A 378 -10.44 -21.87 14.58
N LEU A 379 -9.44 -21.24 13.94
CA LEU A 379 -8.21 -21.90 13.50
C LEU A 379 -7.61 -22.68 14.67
#